data_AF-A0A329K9N3-F1
#
_entry.id   AF-A0A329K9N3-F1
#
_cell.length_a   1.000
_cell.length_b   1.000
_cell.length_c   1.000
_cell.angle_alpha   90.00
_cell.angle_beta   90.00
_cell.angle_gamma   90.00
#
_symmetry.space_group_name_H-M   'P 1'
#
loop_
_entity.id
_entity.type
_entity.pdbx_description
1 polymer ?
#
loop_
_entity_poly.entity_id
_entity_poly.type
_entity_poly.pdbx_seq_one_letter_code
_entity_poly.pdbx_strand_id
1 'polypeptide(L)'
;MGFYRKIAGKANRPRHAPHFPKPKGQDYFDGNWGSRGKGIGTIAINVIYEAALSWTQAGNAGDVSLLKGASPSGAYYKEVSADMTKPAENKTALVRVAIDPESIQIKNNQIIVDATEHYLNEKSTSFFSTDKNSTASWSYTLEKMPDQDEWWIVSHGRNFWGRNALNAKNAVMKNNPDVSATES
;
A
#
# COMPACT_ATOMS: atom_id res chain seq x y z
N MET A 1 64.56 25.07 -31.33
CA MET A 1 64.33 23.89 -30.47
C MET A 1 63.69 24.37 -29.19
N GLY A 2 62.52 23.80 -28.87
CA GLY A 2 61.50 24.39 -28.00
C GLY A 2 61.73 24.25 -26.49
N PHE A 3 61.13 25.19 -25.77
CA PHE A 3 61.16 25.36 -24.33
C PHE A 3 60.24 24.36 -23.60
N TYR A 4 60.71 23.85 -22.45
CA TYR A 4 59.89 23.16 -21.45
C TYR A 4 58.93 24.12 -20.74
N ARG A 5 57.65 23.76 -20.60
CA ARG A 5 56.76 24.28 -19.55
C ARG A 5 56.01 23.15 -18.85
N LYS A 6 56.19 23.09 -17.53
CA LYS A 6 55.34 22.38 -16.56
C LYS A 6 53.88 22.84 -16.72
N ILE A 7 52.95 21.88 -16.75
CA ILE A 7 51.53 22.14 -16.53
C ILE A 7 51.16 21.50 -15.19
N ALA A 8 51.02 22.34 -14.17
CA ALA A 8 50.24 22.02 -12.98
C ALA A 8 48.78 22.37 -13.29
N GLY A 9 47.85 21.41 -13.14
CA GLY A 9 46.46 21.56 -13.58
C GLY A 9 45.47 20.79 -12.70
N LYS A 10 45.18 21.37 -11.54
CA LYS A 10 43.97 21.32 -10.69
C LYS A 10 42.87 20.26 -10.95
N ALA A 11 42.60 19.54 -9.87
CA ALA A 11 41.29 19.28 -9.24
C ALA A 11 40.14 18.66 -10.06
N ASN A 12 39.87 17.40 -9.69
CA ASN A 12 38.59 16.69 -9.84
C ASN A 12 37.39 17.59 -9.47
N ARG A 13 36.53 17.92 -10.43
CA ARG A 13 35.19 18.45 -10.16
C ARG A 13 34.18 17.30 -10.30
N PRO A 14 33.28 17.07 -9.34
CA PRO A 14 32.20 16.10 -9.51
C PRO A 14 31.28 16.58 -10.64
N ARG A 15 30.90 15.65 -11.54
CA ARG A 15 29.91 15.92 -12.58
C ARG A 15 28.58 16.24 -11.88
N HIS A 16 28.13 17.49 -12.00
CA HIS A 16 26.76 17.86 -11.64
C HIS A 16 25.80 17.02 -12.49
N ALA A 17 24.94 16.23 -11.84
CA ALA A 17 23.79 15.64 -12.49
C ALA A 17 22.91 16.76 -13.08
N PRO A 18 22.30 16.58 -14.26
CA PRO A 18 21.45 17.59 -14.86
C PRO A 18 20.26 17.91 -13.93
N HIS A 19 20.12 19.19 -13.59
CA HIS A 19 18.93 19.72 -12.93
C HIS A 19 17.77 19.64 -13.92
N PHE A 20 16.91 18.64 -13.75
CA PHE A 20 15.58 18.66 -14.37
C PHE A 20 14.74 19.72 -13.64
N PRO A 21 14.25 20.77 -14.32
CA PRO A 21 13.29 21.67 -13.71
C PRO A 21 12.01 20.88 -13.39
N LYS A 22 11.63 20.87 -12.12
CA LYS A 22 10.36 20.25 -11.67
C LYS A 22 9.19 20.91 -12.45
N PRO A 23 8.23 20.14 -12.98
CA PRO A 23 7.05 20.71 -13.62
C PRO A 23 6.28 21.56 -12.60
N LYS A 24 6.01 22.82 -12.97
CA LYS A 24 5.18 23.73 -12.18
C LYS A 24 3.74 23.25 -12.24
N GLY A 25 3.19 22.80 -11.11
CA GLY A 25 1.79 22.35 -10.99
C GLY A 25 1.56 21.10 -10.14
N GLN A 26 2.61 20.50 -9.58
CA GLN A 26 2.46 19.52 -8.50
C GLN A 26 2.66 20.24 -7.18
N ASP A 27 1.57 20.41 -6.42
CA ASP A 27 1.64 20.69 -4.98
C ASP A 27 2.26 19.45 -4.30
N TYR A 28 3.58 19.31 -4.43
CA TYR A 28 4.35 18.55 -3.47
C TYR A 28 4.25 19.34 -2.18
N PHE A 29 3.34 18.91 -1.30
CA PHE A 29 3.29 19.36 0.08
C PHE A 29 4.58 18.90 0.77
N ASP A 30 5.64 19.69 0.61
CA ASP A 30 6.90 19.56 1.34
C ASP A 30 6.61 19.83 2.82
N GLY A 31 6.86 18.81 3.65
CA GLY A 31 7.27 19.01 5.04
C GLY A 31 6.17 19.25 6.07
N ASN A 32 6.08 18.29 6.99
CA ASN A 32 5.44 18.37 8.32
C ASN A 32 3.96 17.97 8.41
N TRP A 33 3.73 16.67 8.23
CA TRP A 33 2.50 15.94 8.54
C TRP A 33 2.22 15.87 10.06
N GLY A 34 1.88 17.00 10.69
CA GLY A 34 1.41 17.03 12.08
C GLY A 34 0.10 16.22 12.30
N SER A 35 -0.80 16.74 13.14
CA SER A 35 -2.08 16.07 13.46
C SER A 35 -2.93 15.65 12.25
N ARG A 36 -2.82 16.36 11.11
CA ARG A 36 -3.57 16.07 9.87
C ARG A 36 -3.12 14.79 9.16
N GLY A 37 -1.82 14.50 9.09
CA GLY A 37 -1.32 13.26 8.50
C GLY A 37 -1.66 12.03 9.31
N LYS A 38 -1.68 12.18 10.65
CA LYS A 38 -2.18 11.14 11.56
C LYS A 38 -3.68 10.87 11.35
N GLY A 39 -4.48 11.90 11.07
CA GLY A 39 -5.90 11.76 10.76
C GLY A 39 -6.14 10.97 9.46
N ILE A 40 -5.48 11.37 8.38
CA ILE A 40 -5.62 10.72 7.07
C ILE A 40 -5.04 9.30 7.08
N GLY A 41 -3.89 9.09 7.73
CA GLY A 41 -3.33 7.76 7.92
C GLY A 41 -4.29 6.84 8.70
N THR A 42 -4.96 7.35 9.74
CA THR A 42 -5.98 6.59 10.48
C THR A 42 -7.21 6.25 9.62
N ILE A 43 -7.67 7.17 8.77
CA ILE A 43 -8.76 6.89 7.82
C ILE A 43 -8.33 5.78 6.86
N ALA A 44 -7.17 5.95 6.21
CA ALA A 44 -6.66 5.02 5.22
C ALA A 44 -6.46 3.61 5.79
N ILE A 45 -5.78 3.47 6.94
CA ILE A 45 -5.54 2.15 7.54
C ILE A 45 -6.84 1.46 7.93
N ASN A 46 -7.85 2.20 8.40
CA ASN A 46 -9.13 1.61 8.81
C ASN A 46 -9.89 1.05 7.60
N VAL A 47 -9.98 1.83 6.52
CA VAL A 47 -10.65 1.42 5.27
C VAL A 47 -9.94 0.22 4.64
N ILE A 48 -8.60 0.27 4.53
CA ILE A 48 -7.82 -0.82 3.94
C ILE A 48 -7.91 -2.09 4.79
N TYR A 49 -7.81 -1.95 6.12
CA TYR A 49 -7.97 -3.09 7.02
C TYR A 49 -9.36 -3.74 6.88
N GLU A 50 -10.42 -2.95 6.85
CA GLU A 50 -11.79 -3.49 6.72
C GLU A 50 -12.01 -4.17 5.36
N ALA A 51 -11.51 -3.57 4.27
CA ALA A 51 -11.58 -4.16 2.94
C ALA A 51 -10.78 -5.47 2.87
N ALA A 52 -9.54 -5.49 3.36
CA ALA A 52 -8.71 -6.70 3.37
C ALA A 52 -9.30 -7.81 4.26
N LEU A 53 -9.86 -7.45 5.42
CA LEU A 53 -10.49 -8.40 6.33
C LEU A 53 -11.75 -9.01 5.68
N SER A 54 -12.65 -8.17 5.20
CA SER A 54 -13.88 -8.61 4.55
C SER A 54 -13.61 -9.40 3.27
N TRP A 55 -12.56 -9.06 2.52
CA TRP A 55 -12.08 -9.84 1.38
C TRP A 55 -11.72 -11.28 1.78
N THR A 56 -10.93 -11.47 2.85
CA THR A 56 -10.61 -12.83 3.32
C THR A 56 -11.85 -13.59 3.77
N GLN A 57 -12.80 -12.93 4.45
CA GLN A 57 -14.05 -13.54 4.88
C GLN A 57 -14.93 -13.96 3.70
N ALA A 58 -15.14 -13.04 2.75
CA ALA A 58 -15.90 -13.25 1.53
C ALA A 58 -15.31 -14.35 0.65
N GLY A 59 -13.99 -14.35 0.45
CA GLY A 59 -13.28 -15.40 -0.31
C GLY A 59 -13.38 -16.77 0.36
N ASN A 60 -13.20 -16.84 1.67
CA ASN A 60 -13.34 -18.10 2.42
C ASN A 60 -14.76 -18.67 2.35
N ALA A 61 -15.78 -17.80 2.35
CA ALA A 61 -17.19 -18.19 2.28
C ALA A 61 -17.69 -18.37 0.85
N GLY A 62 -17.01 -17.83 -0.16
CA GLY A 62 -17.53 -17.73 -1.53
C GLY A 62 -18.75 -16.82 -1.63
N ASP A 63 -18.79 -15.75 -0.82
CA ASP A 63 -19.94 -14.86 -0.70
C ASP A 63 -19.51 -13.40 -0.79
N VAL A 64 -19.73 -12.82 -1.98
CA VAL A 64 -19.46 -11.42 -2.31
C VAL A 64 -20.21 -10.43 -1.41
N SER A 65 -21.37 -10.83 -0.85
CA SER A 65 -22.17 -9.94 0.01
C SER A 65 -21.47 -9.58 1.33
N LEU A 66 -20.42 -10.33 1.69
CA LEU A 66 -19.60 -10.07 2.87
C LEU A 66 -18.54 -8.99 2.63
N LEU A 67 -18.29 -8.57 1.38
CA LEU A 67 -17.32 -7.52 1.07
C LEU A 67 -17.75 -6.15 1.61
N LYS A 68 -16.82 -5.47 2.28
CA LYS A 68 -16.99 -4.13 2.88
C LYS A 68 -15.84 -3.21 2.52
N GLY A 69 -16.00 -1.90 2.76
CA GLY A 69 -14.95 -0.91 2.51
C GLY A 69 -14.54 -0.74 1.05
N ALA A 70 -15.35 -1.25 0.12
CA ALA A 70 -15.08 -1.30 -1.31
C ALA A 70 -16.23 -0.67 -2.09
N SER A 71 -15.91 0.16 -3.08
CA SER A 71 -16.94 0.76 -3.94
C SER A 71 -17.51 -0.29 -4.90
N PRO A 72 -18.83 -0.60 -4.87
CA PRO A 72 -19.44 -1.59 -5.75
C PRO A 72 -19.26 -1.28 -7.25
N SER A 73 -19.12 0.00 -7.60
CA SER A 73 -18.83 0.45 -8.96
C SER A 73 -17.33 0.49 -9.31
N GLY A 74 -16.46 0.45 -8.29
CA GLY A 74 -15.01 0.58 -8.39
C GLY A 74 -14.31 -0.63 -9.02
N ALA A 75 -13.08 -0.43 -9.50
CA ALA A 75 -12.25 -1.48 -10.07
C ALA A 75 -11.87 -2.53 -9.01
N TYR A 76 -11.53 -2.08 -7.79
CA TYR A 76 -11.18 -2.97 -6.68
C TYR A 76 -12.27 -4.02 -6.43
N TYR A 77 -13.53 -3.59 -6.28
CA TYR A 77 -14.64 -4.51 -6.02
C TYR A 77 -14.82 -5.52 -7.15
N LYS A 78 -14.78 -5.07 -8.41
CA LYS A 78 -14.94 -5.94 -9.58
C LYS A 78 -13.84 -7.00 -9.66
N GLU A 79 -12.60 -6.60 -9.41
CA GLU A 79 -11.45 -7.50 -9.45
C GLU A 79 -11.53 -8.53 -8.32
N VAL A 80 -11.78 -8.12 -7.08
CA VAL A 80 -11.77 -9.04 -5.95
C VAL A 80 -13.01 -9.95 -5.88
N SER A 81 -14.15 -9.51 -6.42
CA SER A 81 -15.38 -10.31 -6.42
C SER A 81 -15.47 -11.33 -7.56
N ALA A 82 -14.68 -11.16 -8.63
CA ALA A 82 -14.75 -12.02 -9.82
C ALA A 82 -14.56 -13.51 -9.51
N ASP A 83 -13.71 -13.83 -8.53
CA ASP A 83 -13.34 -15.20 -8.19
C ASP A 83 -14.11 -15.76 -6.97
N MET A 84 -15.05 -15.00 -6.41
CA MET A 84 -15.81 -15.38 -5.20
C MET A 84 -17.10 -16.13 -5.54
N THR A 85 -17.00 -17.19 -6.34
CA THR A 85 -18.19 -17.96 -6.79
C THR A 85 -18.48 -19.19 -5.94
N LYS A 86 -17.49 -19.66 -5.17
CA LYS A 86 -17.60 -20.80 -4.26
C LYS A 86 -16.64 -20.63 -3.07
N PRO A 87 -16.89 -21.27 -1.92
CA PRO A 87 -15.96 -21.25 -0.80
C PRO A 87 -14.56 -21.67 -1.22
N ALA A 88 -13.54 -20.94 -0.74
CA ALA A 88 -12.15 -21.28 -1.01
C ALA A 88 -11.77 -22.64 -0.39
N GLU A 89 -11.08 -23.48 -1.15
CA GLU A 89 -10.60 -24.79 -0.69
C GLU A 89 -9.49 -24.65 0.37
N ASN A 90 -8.71 -23.57 0.29
CA ASN A 90 -7.71 -23.19 1.28
C ASN A 90 -8.09 -21.84 1.85
N LYS A 91 -8.27 -21.75 3.16
CA LYS A 91 -8.65 -20.48 3.77
C LYS A 91 -7.44 -19.59 4.00
N THR A 92 -7.69 -18.30 3.87
CA THR A 92 -6.75 -17.23 4.16
C THR A 92 -7.29 -16.37 5.30
N ALA A 93 -6.43 -15.94 6.21
CA ALA A 93 -6.76 -15.02 7.28
C ALA A 93 -5.84 -13.80 7.23
N LEU A 94 -6.42 -12.61 7.34
CA LEU A 94 -5.64 -11.38 7.49
C LEU A 94 -4.98 -11.38 8.87
N VAL A 95 -3.66 -11.19 8.92
CA VAL A 95 -2.91 -11.03 10.17
C VAL A 95 -2.82 -9.56 10.54
N ARG A 96 -2.44 -8.70 9.59
CA ARG A 96 -2.28 -7.26 9.80
C ARG A 96 -2.19 -6.50 8.49
N VAL A 97 -2.43 -5.20 8.58
CA VAL A 97 -2.15 -4.21 7.54
C VAL A 97 -1.19 -3.16 8.10
N ALA A 98 -0.26 -2.71 7.28
CA ALA A 98 0.58 -1.55 7.54
C ALA A 98 0.49 -0.58 6.38
N ILE A 99 0.44 0.72 6.65
CA ILE A 99 0.59 1.77 5.64
C ILE A 99 1.87 2.57 5.90
N ASP A 100 2.49 3.06 4.83
CA ASP A 100 3.58 4.04 4.95
C ASP A 100 2.97 5.45 4.90
N PRO A 101 2.95 6.22 6.01
CA PRO A 101 2.38 7.57 5.98
C PRO A 101 3.12 8.52 5.05
N GLU A 102 4.39 8.25 4.73
CA GLU A 102 5.18 9.04 3.78
C GLU A 102 4.73 8.81 2.33
N SER A 103 3.97 7.74 2.06
CA SER A 103 3.41 7.44 0.74
C SER A 103 2.08 8.14 0.45
N ILE A 104 1.45 8.73 1.46
CA ILE A 104 0.11 9.32 1.34
C ILE A 104 0.15 10.53 0.39
N GLN A 105 -0.64 10.44 -0.68
CA GLN A 105 -0.88 11.54 -1.60
C GLN A 105 -2.38 11.85 -1.65
N ILE A 106 -2.73 13.12 -1.67
CA ILE A 106 -4.11 13.56 -1.81
C ILE A 106 -4.23 14.28 -3.14
N LYS A 107 -5.13 13.77 -4.00
CA LYS A 107 -5.35 14.35 -5.33
C LYS A 107 -6.83 14.25 -5.67
N ASN A 108 -7.44 15.35 -6.12
CA ASN A 108 -8.83 15.36 -6.59
C ASN A 108 -9.82 14.69 -5.60
N ASN A 109 -9.71 14.99 -4.31
CA ASN A 109 -10.54 14.39 -3.25
C ASN A 109 -10.35 12.87 -3.04
N GLN A 110 -9.28 12.30 -3.59
CA GLN A 110 -8.86 10.91 -3.38
C GLN A 110 -7.62 10.84 -2.51
N ILE A 111 -7.50 9.77 -1.74
CA ILE A 111 -6.30 9.41 -0.99
C ILE A 111 -5.62 8.25 -1.72
N ILE A 112 -4.37 8.43 -2.11
CA ILE A 112 -3.52 7.38 -2.65
C ILE A 112 -2.51 7.02 -1.57
N VAL A 113 -2.35 5.73 -1.27
CA VAL A 113 -1.50 5.27 -0.18
C VAL A 113 -0.95 3.88 -0.46
N ASP A 114 0.32 3.67 -0.12
CA ASP A 114 0.93 2.35 -0.16
C ASP A 114 0.70 1.60 1.14
N ALA A 115 0.26 0.35 1.00
CA ALA A 115 -0.01 -0.55 2.10
C ALA A 115 0.66 -1.91 1.88
N THR A 116 1.04 -2.53 2.98
CA THR A 116 1.43 -3.93 3.04
C THR A 116 0.44 -4.71 3.88
N GLU A 117 -0.08 -5.78 3.33
CA GLU A 117 -0.93 -6.74 4.01
C GLU A 117 -0.15 -8.02 4.30
N HIS A 118 -0.39 -8.60 5.46
CA HIS A 118 0.19 -9.86 5.88
C HIS A 118 -0.93 -10.87 6.14
N TYR A 119 -0.81 -12.05 5.55
CA TYR A 119 -1.81 -13.09 5.56
C TYR A 119 -1.24 -14.43 6.03
N LEU A 120 -2.09 -15.20 6.71
CA LEU A 120 -1.86 -16.59 7.04
C LEU A 120 -2.75 -17.48 6.15
N ASN A 121 -2.17 -18.49 5.50
CA ASN A 121 -2.85 -19.44 4.64
C ASN A 121 -2.86 -20.83 5.30
N GLU A 122 -4.03 -21.47 5.38
CA GLU A 122 -4.20 -22.76 6.06
C GLU A 122 -3.36 -23.88 5.42
N LYS A 123 -3.19 -23.84 4.10
CA LYS A 123 -2.32 -24.76 3.35
C LYS A 123 -1.48 -23.98 2.33
N SER A 124 -0.19 -23.81 2.61
CA SER A 124 0.76 -23.52 1.54
C SER A 124 1.04 -24.82 0.80
N THR A 125 0.56 -24.93 -0.44
CA THR A 125 0.82 -26.10 -1.32
C THR A 125 1.85 -25.79 -2.40
N SER A 126 2.52 -24.64 -2.32
CA SER A 126 3.62 -24.33 -3.23
C SER A 126 4.78 -25.29 -2.99
N PHE A 127 5.17 -26.05 -4.01
CA PHE A 127 6.38 -26.89 -4.01
C PHE A 127 7.65 -26.09 -3.69
N PHE A 128 7.60 -24.76 -3.84
CA PHE A 128 8.71 -23.83 -3.62
C PHE A 128 8.53 -22.95 -2.36
N SER A 129 7.45 -23.10 -1.60
CA SER A 129 7.25 -22.30 -0.38
C SER A 129 6.42 -23.06 0.65
N THR A 130 7.03 -23.35 1.79
CA THR A 130 6.38 -23.86 3.00
C THR A 130 5.75 -22.76 3.84
N ASP A 131 5.90 -21.50 3.42
CA ASP A 131 5.50 -20.37 4.25
C ASP A 131 3.99 -20.22 4.21
N LYS A 132 3.36 -20.57 5.34
CA LYS A 132 1.95 -20.24 5.60
C LYS A 132 1.72 -18.73 5.56
N ASN A 133 2.78 -17.94 5.67
CA ASN A 133 2.73 -16.49 5.71
C ASN A 133 2.98 -15.91 4.32
N SER A 134 2.11 -14.99 3.89
CA SER A 134 2.30 -14.27 2.65
C SER A 134 2.14 -12.77 2.88
N THR A 135 2.95 -11.99 2.16
CA THR A 135 2.93 -10.53 2.24
C THR A 135 2.56 -9.97 0.87
N ALA A 136 1.67 -8.98 0.87
CA ALA A 136 1.17 -8.35 -0.34
C ALA A 136 1.32 -6.84 -0.22
N SER A 137 2.04 -6.23 -1.16
CA SER A 137 2.20 -4.78 -1.22
C SER A 137 1.33 -4.19 -2.33
N TRP A 138 0.54 -3.19 -1.98
CA TRP A 138 -0.43 -2.54 -2.85
C TRP A 138 -0.33 -1.02 -2.76
N SER A 139 -0.67 -0.37 -3.86
CA SER A 139 -1.05 1.05 -3.85
C SER A 139 -2.56 1.12 -3.94
N TYR A 140 -3.19 1.76 -2.97
CA TYR A 140 -4.64 1.91 -2.87
C TYR A 140 -5.07 3.31 -3.23
N THR A 141 -6.18 3.43 -3.96
CA THR A 141 -6.89 4.70 -4.14
C THR A 141 -8.21 4.62 -3.39
N LEU A 142 -8.41 5.55 -2.46
CA LEU A 142 -9.61 5.70 -1.66
C LEU A 142 -10.35 6.97 -2.07
N GLU A 143 -11.66 6.90 -2.09
CA GLU A 143 -12.53 8.04 -2.39
C GLU A 143 -13.66 8.13 -1.36
N LYS A 144 -14.02 9.36 -1.01
CA LYS A 144 -15.19 9.61 -0.17
C LYS A 144 -16.44 9.48 -1.03
N MET A 145 -17.40 8.68 -0.60
CA MET A 145 -18.64 8.49 -1.37
C MET A 145 -19.45 9.79 -1.44
N PRO A 146 -20.06 10.11 -2.59
CA PRO A 146 -21.02 11.20 -2.68
C PRO A 146 -22.13 11.00 -1.65
N ASP A 147 -22.45 12.05 -0.90
CA ASP A 147 -23.54 12.08 0.08
C ASP A 147 -23.39 11.14 1.29
N GLN A 148 -22.21 10.55 1.50
CA GLN A 148 -21.90 9.72 2.67
C GLN A 148 -20.60 10.18 3.33
N ASP A 149 -20.51 10.05 4.66
CA ASP A 149 -19.27 10.31 5.40
C ASP A 149 -18.29 9.13 5.40
N GLU A 150 -18.49 8.18 4.49
CA GLU A 150 -17.70 6.96 4.35
C GLU A 150 -16.65 7.05 3.23
N TRP A 151 -15.51 6.40 3.47
CA TRP A 151 -14.41 6.27 2.52
C TRP A 151 -14.32 4.83 2.04
N TRP A 152 -14.26 4.62 0.74
CA TRP A 152 -14.16 3.29 0.15
C TRP A 152 -12.95 3.17 -0.76
N ILE A 153 -12.44 1.95 -0.92
CA ILE A 153 -11.45 1.64 -1.95
C ILE A 153 -12.14 1.62 -3.31
N VAL A 154 -11.61 2.41 -4.24
CA VAL A 154 -12.09 2.45 -5.63
C VAL A 154 -11.20 1.66 -6.57
N SER A 155 -9.89 1.61 -6.30
CA SER A 155 -8.93 0.82 -7.07
C SER A 155 -7.71 0.45 -6.25
N HIS A 156 -7.00 -0.57 -6.70
CA HIS A 156 -5.68 -0.91 -6.21
C HIS A 156 -4.73 -1.24 -7.36
N GLY A 157 -3.43 -1.28 -7.06
CA GLY A 157 -2.41 -1.74 -7.99
C GLY A 157 -1.30 -2.46 -7.24
N ARG A 158 -0.81 -3.57 -7.80
CA ARG A 158 0.28 -4.32 -7.17
C ARG A 158 1.55 -3.47 -7.17
N ASN A 159 2.12 -3.25 -5.99
CA ASN A 159 3.30 -2.43 -5.84
C ASN A 159 4.56 -3.31 -5.72
N PHE A 160 5.05 -3.78 -6.87
CA PHE A 160 6.24 -4.66 -6.93
C PHE A 160 7.55 -3.97 -6.56
N TRP A 161 7.62 -2.65 -6.73
CA TRP A 161 8.83 -1.84 -6.53
C TRP A 161 8.71 -0.88 -5.33
N GLY A 162 7.54 -0.89 -4.68
CA GLY A 162 7.24 -0.02 -3.55
C GLY A 162 7.94 -0.43 -2.28
N ARG A 163 8.02 0.52 -1.36
CA ARG A 163 8.51 0.28 -0.01
C ARG A 163 7.58 -0.71 0.68
N ASN A 164 8.12 -1.78 1.26
CA ASN A 164 7.33 -2.60 2.17
C ASN A 164 6.99 -1.74 3.41
N ALA A 165 5.72 -1.37 3.56
CA ALA A 165 5.24 -0.53 4.65
C ALA A 165 5.53 -1.13 6.04
N LEU A 166 5.67 -2.46 6.15
CA LEU A 166 6.08 -3.12 7.41
C LEU A 166 7.49 -2.70 7.88
N ASN A 167 8.34 -2.25 6.95
CA ASN A 167 9.70 -1.79 7.24
C ASN A 167 9.80 -0.26 7.38
N ALA A 168 8.69 0.47 7.21
CA ALA A 168 8.69 1.93 7.33
C ALA A 168 8.83 2.32 8.80
N LYS A 169 9.71 3.30 9.09
CA LYS A 169 10.03 3.74 10.45
C LYS A 169 8.79 4.24 11.22
N ASN A 170 7.85 4.84 10.51
CA ASN A 170 6.63 5.43 11.07
C ASN A 170 5.37 4.71 10.58
N ALA A 171 5.48 3.43 10.24
CA ALA A 171 4.35 2.65 9.73
C ALA A 171 3.15 2.74 10.69
N VAL A 172 1.98 3.01 10.13
CA VAL A 172 0.72 2.90 10.89
C VAL A 172 0.19 1.50 10.63
N MET A 173 0.01 0.73 11.70
CA MET A 173 -0.35 -0.68 11.61
C MET A 173 -1.70 -0.94 12.28
N LYS A 174 -2.42 -1.93 11.76
CA LYS A 174 -3.61 -2.50 12.38
C LYS A 174 -3.56 -4.01 12.30
N ASN A 175 -3.59 -4.66 13.47
CA ASN A 175 -3.52 -6.11 13.61
C ASN A 175 -4.93 -6.71 13.69
N ASN A 176 -5.08 -7.92 13.17
CA ASN A 176 -6.27 -8.71 13.35
C ASN A 176 -6.24 -9.40 14.72
N PRO A 177 -7.12 -9.04 15.66
CA PRO A 177 -7.14 -9.64 17.00
C PRO A 177 -7.34 -11.16 16.93
N ASP A 178 -8.14 -11.64 15.98
CA ASP A 178 -8.55 -13.04 15.90
C ASP A 178 -7.40 -14.00 15.50
N VAL A 179 -6.37 -13.47 14.84
CA VAL A 179 -5.18 -14.23 14.41
C VAL A 179 -3.97 -13.96 15.32
N SER A 180 -3.86 -12.75 15.87
CA SER A 180 -2.75 -12.38 16.75
C SER A 180 -2.70 -13.18 18.07
N ALA A 181 -3.83 -13.72 18.53
CA ALA A 181 -3.89 -14.59 19.72
C ALA A 181 -3.33 -16.00 19.49
N THR A 182 -3.06 -16.40 18.23
CA THR A 182 -2.53 -17.73 17.89
C THR A 182 -1.00 -17.76 17.74
N GLU A 183 -0.32 -16.61 17.83
CA GLU A 183 1.15 -16.48 17.77
C GLU A 183 1.81 -16.32 19.17
N SER A 184 1.06 -16.52 20.26
CA SER A 184 1.54 -16.42 21.65
C SER A 184 1.94 -17.76 22.26
#